data_AF-A0A7K1TXU0-F1
#
_entry.id   AF-A0A7K1TXU0-F1
#
_cell.length_a   1.000
_cell.length_b   1.000
_cell.length_c   1.000
_cell.angle_alpha   90.00
_cell.angle_beta   90.00
_cell.angle_gamma   90.00
#
_symmetry.space_group_name_H-M   'P 1'
#
loop_
_entity.id
_entity.type
_entity.pdbx_description
1 polymer ?
#
loop_
_entity_poly.entity_id
_entity_poly.type
_entity_poly.pdbx_seq_one_letter_code
_entity_poly.pdbx_strand_id
1 'polypeptide(L)'
;MNNFLDRVILGNPIQNYFILAIVLLFVSMIKRYLSQGMANLLYKEVKRWAPEIDKHEFSHLLLVPLEYFFLLVTFMLTIDHFTYPPELDITVYNGFTLKMVLTAILELALTVSITWIILRVIDFVSLMISKSADLSHDVTDNQFIVFFRDFFKAIVCIFGAIAVIRILFGAVLVNKIIAGLGIGAAALALAAKESIENLICSFIIFFDKPFRVGDSVRVDAFQGTVEKIGLRSTRVRTVDKTYVTVPNKKMVDSILDNLSLRTHQRAVMRLEVAGDTSADSIIQVLQDIKQLLQKNEKIQEGFIVNLHDFTKDTYVIQIIYLTPVIEGVQYNALRSDINLAIISALDKRGAKLSSTKVEIYEK
;
A
#
# COMPACT_ATOMS: atom_id res chain seq x y z
N MET A 1 -74.85 -18.21 7.25
CA MET A 1 -74.55 -16.88 7.82
C MET A 1 -73.24 -16.44 7.20
N ASN A 2 -73.26 -15.62 6.16
CA ASN A 2 -72.04 -15.20 5.47
C ASN A 2 -71.22 -14.38 6.46
N ASN A 3 -70.13 -14.94 6.96
CA ASN A 3 -69.23 -14.25 7.86
C ASN A 3 -68.79 -12.95 7.18
N PHE A 4 -68.95 -11.83 7.89
CA PHE A 4 -68.55 -10.51 7.39
C PHE A 4 -67.10 -10.49 6.88
N LEU A 5 -66.24 -11.32 7.49
CA LEU A 5 -64.82 -11.47 7.14
C LEU A 5 -64.55 -12.09 5.76
N ASP A 6 -65.49 -12.90 5.24
CA ASP A 6 -65.36 -13.58 3.95
C ASP A 6 -65.89 -12.73 2.79
N ARG A 7 -66.45 -11.54 3.07
CA ARG A 7 -66.86 -10.61 2.01
C ARG A 7 -65.63 -10.16 1.23
N VAL A 8 -65.69 -10.29 -0.08
CA VAL A 8 -64.64 -9.86 -1.00
C VAL A 8 -64.86 -8.40 -1.35
N ILE A 9 -63.84 -7.57 -1.11
CA ILE A 9 -63.75 -6.18 -1.54
C ILE A 9 -62.48 -6.07 -2.38
N LEU A 10 -62.57 -5.54 -3.60
CA LEU A 10 -61.41 -5.36 -4.49
C LEU A 10 -60.59 -6.67 -4.63
N GLY A 11 -61.25 -7.78 -4.97
CA GLY A 11 -60.59 -9.07 -5.19
C GLY A 11 -59.99 -9.76 -3.95
N ASN A 12 -60.10 -9.19 -2.75
CA ASN A 12 -59.57 -9.76 -1.51
C ASN A 12 -60.64 -9.85 -0.40
N PRO A 13 -60.64 -10.90 0.43
CA PRO A 13 -61.53 -10.97 1.59
C PRO A 13 -61.20 -9.84 2.59
N ILE A 14 -62.23 -9.31 3.26
CA ILE A 14 -62.07 -8.29 4.33
C ILE A 14 -61.05 -8.75 5.39
N GLN A 15 -60.97 -10.05 5.65
CA GLN A 15 -59.96 -10.65 6.52
C GLN A 15 -58.52 -10.23 6.16
N ASN A 16 -58.16 -10.16 4.87
CA ASN A 16 -56.79 -9.80 4.46
C ASN A 16 -56.46 -8.37 4.87
N TYR A 17 -57.38 -7.41 4.69
CA TYR A 17 -57.18 -6.02 5.11
C TYR A 17 -57.01 -5.89 6.64
N PHE A 18 -57.75 -6.69 7.42
CA PHE A 18 -57.53 -6.76 8.86
C PHE A 18 -56.16 -7.36 9.20
N ILE A 19 -55.73 -8.42 8.51
CA ILE A 19 -54.39 -9.00 8.68
C ILE A 19 -53.31 -7.96 8.38
N LEU A 20 -53.43 -7.20 7.28
CA LEU A 20 -52.50 -6.11 6.94
C LEU A 20 -52.43 -5.05 8.03
N ALA A 21 -53.58 -4.57 8.50
CA ALA A 21 -53.64 -3.57 9.56
C ALA A 21 -53.03 -4.09 10.87
N ILE A 22 -53.29 -5.34 11.24
CA ILE A 22 -52.73 -5.99 12.43
C ILE A 22 -51.22 -6.16 12.29
N VAL A 23 -50.72 -6.66 11.15
CA VAL A 23 -49.30 -6.86 10.90
C VAL A 23 -48.55 -5.53 10.91
N LEU A 24 -49.08 -4.49 10.27
CA LEU A 24 -48.48 -3.15 10.27
C LEU A 24 -48.48 -2.50 11.66
N LEU A 25 -49.58 -2.63 12.41
CA LEU A 25 -49.65 -2.11 13.78
C LEU A 25 -48.66 -2.86 14.67
N PHE A 26 -48.63 -4.19 14.57
CA PHE A 26 -47.70 -5.05 15.29
C PHE A 26 -46.25 -4.65 14.99
N VAL A 27 -45.86 -4.57 13.71
CA VAL A 27 -44.51 -4.16 13.32
C VAL A 27 -44.23 -2.72 13.71
N SER A 28 -45.17 -1.79 13.61
CA SER A 28 -44.96 -0.42 14.10
C SER A 28 -44.75 -0.36 15.62
N MET A 29 -45.36 -1.27 16.38
CA MET A 29 -45.15 -1.42 17.82
C MET A 29 -43.80 -2.07 18.14
N ILE A 30 -43.38 -3.07 17.36
CA ILE A 30 -42.15 -3.83 17.64
C ILE A 30 -40.90 -3.32 16.89
N LYS A 31 -41.02 -2.45 15.89
CA LYS A 31 -39.89 -1.99 15.05
C LYS A 31 -38.79 -1.36 15.87
N ARG A 32 -39.14 -0.63 16.93
CA ARG A 32 -38.17 -0.01 17.84
C ARG A 32 -37.41 -1.08 18.61
N TYR A 33 -38.09 -2.12 19.10
CA TYR A 33 -37.47 -3.25 19.77
C TYR A 33 -36.59 -4.08 18.83
N LEU A 34 -37.05 -4.36 17.60
CA LEU A 34 -36.28 -5.05 16.56
C LEU A 34 -35.02 -4.26 16.20
N SER A 35 -35.16 -2.96 15.97
CA SER A 35 -34.04 -2.08 15.62
C SER A 35 -33.05 -1.94 16.76
N GLN A 36 -33.53 -1.85 18.01
CA GLN A 36 -32.68 -1.86 19.20
C GLN A 36 -31.98 -3.21 19.39
N GLY A 37 -32.65 -4.33 19.15
CA GLY A 37 -32.05 -5.66 19.22
C GLY A 37 -30.92 -5.82 18.21
N MET A 38 -31.16 -5.45 16.95
CA MET A 38 -30.16 -5.47 15.89
C MET A 38 -29.00 -4.52 16.18
N ALA A 39 -29.30 -3.28 16.60
CA ALA A 39 -28.28 -2.33 17.02
C ALA A 39 -27.45 -2.87 18.19
N ASN A 40 -28.07 -3.49 19.20
CA ASN A 40 -27.35 -4.07 20.32
C ASN A 40 -26.46 -5.25 19.91
N LEU A 41 -26.92 -6.08 18.97
CA LEU A 41 -26.15 -7.20 18.43
C LEU A 41 -24.91 -6.69 17.69
N LEU A 42 -25.09 -5.70 16.81
CA LEU A 42 -23.99 -5.05 16.11
C LEU A 42 -23.05 -4.35 17.10
N TYR A 43 -23.58 -3.63 18.09
CA TYR A 43 -22.80 -2.97 19.13
C TYR A 43 -21.96 -3.96 19.95
N LYS A 44 -22.46 -5.16 20.20
CA LYS A 44 -21.71 -6.19 20.94
C LYS A 44 -20.42 -6.56 20.23
N GLU A 45 -20.44 -6.66 18.90
CA GLU A 45 -19.24 -6.89 18.12
C GLU A 45 -18.38 -5.62 18.08
N VAL A 46 -18.97 -4.45 17.83
CA VAL A 46 -18.24 -3.16 17.84
C VAL A 46 -17.50 -2.93 19.16
N LYS A 47 -18.11 -3.20 20.31
CA LYS A 47 -17.49 -3.02 21.64
C LYS A 47 -16.20 -3.84 21.81
N ARG A 48 -16.06 -4.96 21.10
CA ARG A 48 -14.82 -5.75 21.12
C ARG A 48 -13.66 -5.04 20.43
N TRP A 49 -13.95 -4.23 19.41
CA TRP A 49 -12.96 -3.53 18.60
C TRP A 49 -12.77 -2.06 19.00
N ALA A 50 -13.81 -1.42 19.56
CA ALA A 50 -13.82 -0.01 19.94
C ALA A 50 -14.61 0.20 21.25
N PRO A 51 -13.98 -0.01 22.42
CA PRO A 51 -14.66 0.05 23.72
C PRO A 51 -15.07 1.46 24.16
N GLU A 52 -14.53 2.49 23.53
CA GLU A 52 -14.74 3.91 23.88
C GLU A 52 -16.02 4.52 23.31
N ILE A 53 -16.68 3.80 22.40
CA ILE A 53 -17.92 4.26 21.79
C ILE A 53 -19.08 4.03 22.76
N ASP A 54 -19.74 5.13 23.10
CA ASP A 54 -20.99 5.08 23.84
C ASP A 54 -22.06 4.37 23.00
N LYS A 55 -22.71 3.39 23.64
CA LYS A 55 -23.86 2.66 23.12
C LYS A 55 -24.99 3.62 22.68
N HIS A 56 -25.18 4.74 23.37
CA HIS A 56 -26.22 5.70 23.03
C HIS A 56 -25.97 6.34 21.66
N GLU A 57 -24.73 6.75 21.39
CA GLU A 57 -24.33 7.36 20.12
C GLU A 57 -24.40 6.36 18.96
N PHE A 58 -23.96 5.11 19.20
CA PHE A 58 -24.09 4.00 18.23
C PHE A 58 -25.55 3.75 17.84
N SER A 59 -26.41 3.58 18.85
CA SER A 59 -27.81 3.22 18.61
C SER A 59 -28.55 4.36 17.91
N HIS A 60 -28.34 5.63 18.28
CA HIS A 60 -29.02 6.75 17.65
C HIS A 60 -28.77 6.85 16.12
N LEU A 61 -27.54 6.57 15.66
CA LEU A 61 -27.16 6.67 14.25
C LEU A 61 -27.82 5.61 13.35
N LEU A 62 -28.03 4.40 13.87
CA LEU A 62 -28.55 3.25 13.10
C LEU A 62 -30.02 2.94 13.37
N LEU A 63 -30.59 3.37 14.50
CA LEU A 63 -31.96 3.05 14.87
C LEU A 63 -32.98 3.58 13.86
N VAL A 64 -32.90 4.87 13.53
CA VAL A 64 -33.91 5.52 12.69
C VAL A 64 -33.98 4.89 11.28
N PRO A 65 -32.87 4.77 10.51
CA PRO A 65 -32.92 4.14 9.19
C PRO A 65 -33.41 2.69 9.23
N LEU A 66 -33.05 1.96 10.27
CA LEU A 66 -33.40 0.55 10.42
C LEU A 66 -34.89 0.35 10.76
N GLU A 67 -35.48 1.26 11.56
CA GLU A 67 -36.92 1.26 11.83
C GLU A 67 -37.74 1.47 10.55
N TYR A 68 -37.33 2.42 9.70
CA TYR A 68 -37.97 2.66 8.41
C TYR A 68 -37.79 1.46 7.48
N PHE A 69 -36.60 0.87 7.41
CA PHE A 69 -36.34 -0.32 6.61
C PHE A 69 -37.24 -1.49 7.00
N PHE A 70 -37.33 -1.82 8.30
CA PHE A 70 -38.20 -2.91 8.75
C PHE A 70 -39.67 -2.65 8.46
N LEU A 71 -40.15 -1.42 8.69
CA LEU A 71 -41.52 -1.05 8.35
C LEU A 71 -41.82 -1.25 6.86
N LEU A 72 -40.89 -0.83 6.00
CA LEU A 72 -41.02 -0.88 4.55
C LEU A 72 -40.96 -2.32 4.03
N VAL A 73 -40.02 -3.12 4.53
CA VAL A 73 -39.91 -4.55 4.20
C VAL A 73 -41.17 -5.31 4.63
N THR A 74 -41.65 -5.09 5.87
CA THR A 74 -42.90 -5.70 6.32
C THR A 74 -44.07 -5.29 5.43
N PHE A 75 -44.17 -4.01 5.09
CA PHE A 75 -45.25 -3.53 4.22
C PHE A 75 -45.20 -4.21 2.85
N MET A 76 -44.03 -4.31 2.23
CA MET A 76 -43.84 -5.00 0.95
C MET A 76 -44.24 -6.48 1.04
N LEU A 77 -43.69 -7.21 2.02
CA LEU A 77 -44.03 -8.62 2.22
C LEU A 77 -45.52 -8.84 2.47
N THR A 78 -46.17 -7.93 3.19
CA THR A 78 -47.61 -8.05 3.49
C THR A 78 -48.46 -7.74 2.27
N ILE A 79 -48.06 -6.76 1.45
CA ILE A 79 -48.76 -6.44 0.19
C ILE A 79 -48.63 -7.59 -0.83
N ASP A 80 -47.49 -8.29 -0.89
CA ASP A 80 -47.30 -9.42 -1.81
C ASP A 80 -48.26 -10.59 -1.55
N HIS A 81 -48.82 -10.69 -0.33
CA HIS A 81 -49.87 -11.67 0.00
C HIS A 81 -51.26 -11.28 -0.52
N PHE A 82 -51.45 -10.04 -1.00
CA PHE A 82 -52.73 -9.59 -1.56
C PHE A 82 -52.79 -9.84 -3.06
N THR A 83 -53.94 -10.31 -3.52
CA THR A 83 -54.22 -10.39 -4.96
C THR A 83 -54.47 -8.97 -5.47
N TYR A 84 -53.74 -8.54 -6.50
CA TYR A 84 -53.96 -7.21 -7.05
C TYR A 84 -55.37 -7.13 -7.68
N PRO A 85 -56.21 -6.14 -7.30
CA PRO A 85 -57.60 -6.09 -7.77
C PRO A 85 -57.64 -5.77 -9.27
N PRO A 86 -58.33 -6.56 -10.11
CA PRO A 86 -58.46 -6.27 -11.53
C PRO A 86 -59.11 -4.90 -11.81
N GLU A 87 -59.97 -4.42 -10.90
CA GLU A 87 -60.63 -3.12 -11.01
C GLU A 87 -59.66 -1.93 -10.85
N LEU A 88 -58.50 -2.17 -10.23
CA LEU A 88 -57.45 -1.17 -10.05
C LEU A 88 -56.34 -1.26 -11.10
N ASP A 89 -56.40 -2.21 -12.04
CA ASP A 89 -55.43 -2.36 -13.13
C ASP A 89 -55.65 -1.33 -14.25
N ILE A 90 -55.72 -0.07 -13.84
CA ILE A 90 -55.93 1.08 -14.70
C ILE A 90 -54.57 1.48 -15.28
N THR A 91 -54.55 1.76 -16.58
CA THR A 91 -53.40 2.34 -17.26
C THR A 91 -53.29 3.81 -16.87
N VAL A 92 -52.19 4.17 -16.20
CA VAL A 92 -51.95 5.53 -15.71
C VAL A 92 -51.42 6.42 -16.84
N TYR A 93 -50.37 5.95 -17.53
CA TYR A 93 -49.70 6.70 -18.59
C TYR A 93 -48.88 5.76 -19.48
N ASN A 94 -48.89 5.93 -20.81
CA ASN A 94 -48.05 5.18 -21.77
C ASN A 94 -47.92 3.66 -21.52
N GLY A 95 -49.00 3.00 -21.11
CA GLY A 95 -49.00 1.55 -20.83
C GLY A 95 -48.45 1.14 -19.45
N PHE A 96 -48.05 2.09 -18.59
CA PHE A 96 -47.76 1.82 -17.18
C PHE A 96 -49.05 1.62 -16.40
N THR A 97 -49.18 0.48 -15.72
CA THR A 97 -50.31 0.20 -14.84
C THR A 97 -50.07 0.78 -13.45
N LEU A 98 -51.14 1.06 -12.72
CA LEU A 98 -51.06 1.54 -11.33
C LEU A 98 -50.23 0.59 -10.45
N LYS A 99 -50.33 -0.73 -10.70
CA LYS A 99 -49.50 -1.74 -10.03
C LYS A 99 -48.00 -1.48 -10.23
N MET A 100 -47.56 -1.25 -11.47
CA MET A 100 -46.15 -0.99 -11.78
C MET A 100 -45.64 0.26 -11.08
N VAL A 101 -46.45 1.33 -11.02
CA VAL A 101 -46.10 2.57 -10.34
C VAL A 101 -45.95 2.35 -8.83
N LEU A 102 -46.89 1.65 -8.20
CA LEU A 102 -46.84 1.34 -6.77
C LEU A 102 -45.62 0.46 -6.43
N THR A 103 -45.36 -0.58 -7.22
CA THR A 103 -44.17 -1.43 -7.03
C THR A 103 -42.88 -0.63 -7.19
N ALA A 104 -42.77 0.23 -8.21
CA ALA A 104 -41.59 1.07 -8.42
C ALA A 104 -41.36 2.06 -7.26
N ILE A 105 -42.42 2.65 -6.70
CA ILE A 105 -42.32 3.53 -5.52
C ILE A 105 -41.77 2.76 -4.31
N LEU A 106 -42.26 1.53 -4.08
CA LEU A 106 -41.81 0.69 -2.97
C LEU A 106 -40.36 0.25 -3.14
N GLU A 107 -39.97 -0.20 -4.33
CA GLU A 107 -38.59 -0.55 -4.65
C GLU A 107 -37.64 0.65 -4.51
N LEU A 108 -38.07 1.85 -4.92
CA LEU A 108 -37.30 3.08 -4.78
C LEU A 108 -37.13 3.44 -3.31
N ALA A 109 -38.22 3.39 -2.53
CA ALA A 109 -38.18 3.69 -1.11
C ALA A 109 -37.29 2.69 -0.35
N LEU A 110 -37.34 1.40 -0.71
CA LEU A 110 -36.45 0.36 -0.16
C LEU A 110 -34.98 0.65 -0.53
N THR A 111 -34.71 0.98 -1.79
CA THR A 111 -33.36 1.30 -2.26
C THR A 111 -32.78 2.50 -1.51
N VAL A 112 -33.54 3.59 -1.37
CA VAL A 112 -33.14 4.77 -0.59
C VAL A 112 -32.91 4.43 0.88
N SER A 113 -33.76 3.59 1.47
CA SER A 113 -33.59 3.13 2.85
C SER A 113 -32.29 2.34 3.04
N ILE A 114 -31.95 1.45 2.11
CA ILE A 114 -30.70 0.67 2.15
C ILE A 114 -29.49 1.59 1.97
N THR A 115 -29.51 2.48 0.97
CA THR A 115 -28.44 3.47 0.77
C THR A 115 -28.24 4.33 2.02
N TRP A 116 -29.34 4.77 2.66
CA TRP A 116 -29.27 5.54 3.89
C TRP A 116 -28.62 4.78 5.05
N ILE A 117 -28.98 3.50 5.23
CA ILE A 117 -28.35 2.62 6.23
C ILE A 117 -26.84 2.54 5.98
N ILE A 118 -26.42 2.27 4.74
CA ILE A 118 -24.98 2.13 4.42
C ILE A 118 -24.23 3.44 4.68
N LEU A 119 -24.79 4.59 4.31
CA LEU A 119 -24.18 5.90 4.59
C LEU A 119 -24.01 6.14 6.10
N ARG A 120 -24.99 5.72 6.91
CA ARG A 120 -24.91 5.80 8.38
C ARG A 120 -23.88 4.85 8.96
N VAL A 121 -23.71 3.67 8.38
CA VAL A 121 -22.62 2.75 8.75
C VAL A 121 -21.26 3.38 8.43
N ILE A 122 -21.10 4.07 7.31
CA ILE A 122 -19.85 4.78 6.98
C ILE A 122 -19.57 5.92 7.97
N ASP A 123 -20.58 6.73 8.32
CA ASP A 123 -20.46 7.75 9.35
C ASP A 123 -20.04 7.16 10.70
N PHE A 124 -20.63 6.02 11.04
CA PHE A 124 -20.32 5.31 12.26
C PHE A 124 -18.86 4.80 12.29
N VAL A 125 -18.41 4.13 11.21
CA VAL A 125 -17.03 3.63 11.10
C VAL A 125 -16.03 4.79 11.17
N SER A 126 -16.33 5.91 10.51
CA SER A 126 -15.49 7.11 10.56
C SER A 126 -15.39 7.69 11.96
N LEU A 127 -16.50 7.78 12.69
CA LEU A 127 -16.53 8.22 14.09
C LEU A 127 -15.71 7.29 14.99
N MET A 128 -15.83 5.97 14.77
CA MET A 128 -15.09 4.96 15.52
C MET A 128 -13.57 5.15 15.37
N ILE A 129 -13.09 5.26 14.13
CA ILE A 129 -11.65 5.41 13.87
C ILE A 129 -11.17 6.76 14.42
N SER A 130 -11.97 7.83 14.33
CA SER A 130 -11.59 9.17 14.82
C SER A 130 -11.38 9.16 16.34
N LYS A 131 -12.28 8.55 17.11
CA LYS A 131 -12.13 8.47 18.58
C LYS A 131 -10.91 7.66 18.99
N SER A 132 -10.63 6.55 18.31
CA SER A 132 -9.43 5.75 18.58
C SER A 132 -8.13 6.49 18.22
N ALA A 133 -8.14 7.34 17.19
CA ALA A 133 -6.98 8.13 16.78
C ALA A 133 -6.70 9.31 17.73
N ASP A 134 -7.73 9.92 18.32
CA ASP A 134 -7.59 11.04 19.27
C ASP A 134 -6.79 10.64 20.53
N LEU A 135 -6.83 9.38 20.95
CA LEU A 135 -5.98 8.87 22.04
C LEU A 135 -4.50 8.73 21.65
N SER A 136 -4.19 8.62 20.36
CA SER A 136 -2.84 8.37 19.85
C SER A 136 -2.08 9.66 19.47
N HIS A 137 -2.69 10.84 19.64
CA HIS A 137 -2.09 12.16 19.38
C HIS A 137 -1.40 12.33 18.00
N ASP A 138 -1.91 11.70 16.94
CA ASP A 138 -1.40 11.90 15.58
C ASP A 138 -2.41 12.67 14.71
N VAL A 139 -2.10 13.94 14.43
CA VAL A 139 -2.94 14.86 13.63
C VAL A 139 -3.13 14.40 12.19
N THR A 140 -2.24 13.53 11.69
CA THR A 140 -2.29 13.03 10.31
C THR A 140 -3.47 12.08 10.11
N ASP A 141 -3.91 11.37 11.15
CA ASP A 141 -4.95 10.34 11.05
C ASP A 141 -6.34 10.92 10.74
N ASN A 142 -6.66 12.10 11.30
CA ASN A 142 -8.01 12.66 11.16
C ASN A 142 -8.33 13.08 9.71
N GLN A 143 -7.36 13.62 8.98
CA GLN A 143 -7.56 14.00 7.57
C GLN A 143 -7.76 12.78 6.67
N PHE A 144 -7.02 11.69 6.91
CA PHE A 144 -7.21 10.44 6.18
C PHE A 144 -8.59 9.85 6.46
N ILE A 145 -9.06 9.88 7.72
CA ILE A 145 -10.38 9.37 8.10
C ILE A 145 -11.49 10.13 7.36
N VAL A 146 -11.44 11.47 7.34
CA VAL A 146 -12.42 12.29 6.61
C VAL A 146 -12.38 11.99 5.11
N PHE A 147 -11.18 11.89 4.52
CA PHE A 147 -11.02 11.54 3.11
C PHE A 147 -11.66 10.20 2.76
N PHE A 148 -11.37 9.14 3.53
CA PHE A 148 -11.94 7.82 3.28
C PHE A 148 -13.46 7.79 3.50
N ARG A 149 -13.96 8.50 4.52
CA ARG A 149 -15.41 8.63 4.76
C ARG A 149 -16.10 9.19 3.53
N ASP A 150 -15.64 10.32 3.03
CA ASP A 150 -16.28 10.99 1.90
C ASP A 150 -16.07 10.21 0.59
N PHE A 151 -14.92 9.54 0.41
CA PHE A 151 -14.67 8.63 -0.71
C PHE A 151 -15.66 7.46 -0.74
N PHE A 152 -15.83 6.72 0.37
CA PHE A 152 -16.78 5.61 0.42
C PHE A 152 -18.23 6.08 0.30
N LYS A 153 -18.59 7.25 0.86
CA LYS A 153 -19.91 7.85 0.66
C LYS A 153 -20.17 8.15 -0.80
N ALA A 154 -19.21 8.73 -1.52
CA ALA A 154 -19.34 9.00 -2.94
C ALA A 154 -19.61 7.70 -3.74
N ILE A 155 -18.87 6.63 -3.44
CA ILE A 155 -19.09 5.31 -4.06
C ILE A 155 -20.51 4.80 -3.79
N VAL A 156 -20.96 4.82 -2.53
CA VAL A 156 -22.30 4.36 -2.15
C VAL A 156 -23.40 5.20 -2.80
N CYS A 157 -23.22 6.52 -2.89
CA CYS A 157 -24.14 7.40 -3.60
C CYS A 157 -24.20 7.09 -5.09
N ILE A 158 -23.07 6.81 -5.75
CA ILE A 158 -23.03 6.41 -7.17
C ILE A 158 -23.81 5.10 -7.37
N PHE A 159 -23.56 4.08 -6.55
CA PHE A 159 -24.29 2.80 -6.64
C PHE A 159 -25.78 2.96 -6.33
N GLY A 160 -26.13 3.76 -5.32
CA GLY A 160 -27.52 4.10 -4.99
C GLY A 160 -28.22 4.80 -6.16
N ALA A 161 -27.57 5.77 -6.80
CA ALA A 161 -28.10 6.44 -7.99
C ALA A 161 -28.30 5.46 -9.16
N ILE A 162 -27.35 4.56 -9.41
CA ILE A 162 -27.48 3.52 -10.45
C ILE A 162 -28.66 2.60 -10.14
N ALA A 163 -28.85 2.20 -8.88
CA ALA A 163 -29.99 1.38 -8.47
C ALA A 163 -31.33 2.11 -8.68
N VAL A 164 -31.42 3.39 -8.34
CA VAL A 164 -32.61 4.22 -8.61
C VAL A 164 -32.88 4.35 -10.11
N ILE A 165 -31.83 4.61 -10.93
CA ILE A 165 -31.96 4.67 -12.39
C ILE A 165 -32.46 3.33 -12.95
N ARG A 166 -32.02 2.20 -12.39
CA ARG A 166 -32.48 0.87 -12.80
C ARG A 166 -33.98 0.69 -12.60
N ILE A 167 -34.52 1.16 -11.48
CA ILE A 167 -35.94 1.05 -11.16
C ILE A 167 -36.77 1.94 -12.10
N LEU A 168 -36.29 3.17 -12.35
CA LEU A 168 -37.05 4.16 -13.14
C LEU A 168 -36.96 3.96 -14.66
N PHE A 169 -35.81 3.53 -15.17
CA PHE A 169 -35.50 3.49 -16.60
C PHE A 169 -35.16 2.08 -17.11
N GLY A 170 -35.19 1.08 -16.23
CA GLY A 170 -34.94 -0.31 -16.55
C GLY A 170 -33.46 -0.67 -16.68
N ALA A 171 -33.19 -1.97 -16.83
CA ALA A 171 -31.84 -2.52 -16.89
C ALA A 171 -31.08 -2.13 -18.17
N VAL A 172 -31.79 -1.86 -19.28
CA VAL A 172 -31.15 -1.53 -20.57
C VAL A 172 -30.33 -0.24 -20.48
N LEU A 173 -30.89 0.81 -19.86
CA LEU A 173 -30.18 2.07 -19.69
C LEU A 173 -28.98 1.92 -18.76
N VAL A 174 -29.16 1.18 -17.66
CA VAL A 174 -28.09 0.88 -16.69
C VAL A 174 -26.94 0.14 -17.35
N ASN A 175 -27.23 -0.87 -18.17
CA ASN A 175 -26.19 -1.62 -18.89
C ASN A 175 -25.38 -0.70 -19.82
N LYS A 176 -26.03 0.26 -20.50
CA LYS A 176 -25.34 1.27 -21.32
C LYS A 176 -24.48 2.22 -20.47
N ILE A 177 -25.00 2.68 -19.34
CA ILE A 177 -24.25 3.53 -18.39
C ILE A 177 -23.03 2.78 -17.86
N ILE A 178 -23.20 1.53 -17.42
CA ILE A 178 -22.10 0.68 -16.92
C ILE A 178 -21.07 0.44 -18.02
N ALA A 179 -21.49 0.18 -19.26
CA ALA A 179 -20.57 0.03 -20.38
C ALA A 179 -19.74 1.31 -20.62
N GLY A 180 -20.38 2.49 -20.56
CA GLY A 180 -19.68 3.79 -20.65
C GLY A 180 -18.75 4.06 -19.47
N LEU A 181 -19.20 3.78 -18.24
CA LEU A 181 -18.40 3.89 -17.02
C LEU A 181 -17.20 2.94 -17.03
N GLY A 182 -17.30 1.78 -17.70
CA GLY A 182 -16.19 0.84 -17.85
C GLY A 182 -14.95 1.46 -18.51
N ILE A 183 -15.14 2.32 -19.50
CA ILE A 183 -14.03 3.05 -20.15
C ILE A 183 -13.41 4.05 -19.17
N GLY A 184 -14.24 4.79 -18.42
CA GLY A 184 -13.77 5.71 -17.38
C GLY A 184 -13.01 4.99 -16.26
N ALA A 185 -13.50 3.82 -15.84
CA ALA A 185 -12.85 2.98 -14.85
C ALA A 185 -11.50 2.44 -15.35
N ALA A 186 -11.40 2.04 -16.63
CA ALA A 186 -10.15 1.61 -17.23
C ALA A 186 -9.12 2.76 -17.28
N ALA A 187 -9.54 3.97 -17.63
CA ALA A 187 -8.68 5.15 -17.61
C ALA A 187 -8.19 5.48 -16.19
N LEU A 188 -9.08 5.41 -15.19
CA LEU A 188 -8.73 5.61 -13.79
C LEU A 188 -7.75 4.52 -13.29
N ALA A 189 -7.96 3.26 -13.66
CA ALA A 189 -7.07 2.16 -13.33
C ALA A 189 -5.67 2.35 -13.95
N LEU A 190 -5.61 2.81 -15.20
CA LEU A 190 -4.35 3.11 -15.87
C LEU A 190 -3.61 4.27 -15.17
N ALA A 191 -4.32 5.30 -14.74
CA ALA A 191 -3.75 6.41 -13.97
C ALA A 191 -3.27 5.97 -12.57
N ALA A 192 -4.00 5.07 -11.91
CA ALA A 192 -3.66 4.55 -10.59
C ALA A 192 -2.54 3.49 -10.61
N LYS A 193 -2.22 2.92 -11.78
CA LYS A 193 -1.28 1.80 -11.97
C LYS A 193 0.01 1.97 -11.19
N GLU A 194 0.69 3.10 -11.33
CA GLU A 194 1.99 3.34 -10.66
C GLU A 194 1.87 3.34 -9.13
N SER A 195 0.77 3.87 -8.59
CA SER A 195 0.55 3.91 -7.14
C SER A 195 0.33 2.50 -6.58
N ILE A 196 -0.42 1.66 -7.30
CA ILE A 196 -0.66 0.26 -6.94
C ILE A 196 0.63 -0.55 -7.05
N GLU A 197 1.42 -0.37 -8.11
CA GLU A 197 2.71 -1.06 -8.28
C GLU A 197 3.66 -0.75 -7.12
N ASN A 198 3.80 0.51 -6.72
CA ASN A 198 4.63 0.86 -5.57
C ASN A 198 4.14 0.22 -4.26
N LEU A 199 2.83 0.11 -4.06
CA LEU A 199 2.26 -0.57 -2.90
C LEU A 199 2.62 -2.06 -2.90
N ILE A 200 2.43 -2.74 -4.03
CA ILE A 200 2.80 -4.16 -4.20
C ILE A 200 4.29 -4.37 -3.93
N CYS A 201 5.17 -3.52 -4.48
CA CYS A 201 6.60 -3.60 -4.24
C CYS A 201 6.98 -3.38 -2.77
N SER A 202 6.22 -2.57 -2.03
CA SER A 202 6.41 -2.43 -0.57
C SER A 202 6.18 -3.76 0.15
N PHE A 203 5.13 -4.50 -0.23
CA PHE A 203 4.88 -5.84 0.31
C PHE A 203 5.98 -6.83 -0.07
N ILE A 204 6.44 -6.81 -1.33
CA ILE A 204 7.56 -7.66 -1.77
C ILE A 204 8.81 -7.39 -0.92
N ILE A 205 9.19 -6.13 -0.72
CA ILE A 205 10.32 -5.75 0.14
C ILE A 205 10.12 -6.28 1.56
N PHE A 206 8.90 -6.21 2.10
CA PHE A 206 8.61 -6.67 3.45
C PHE A 206 8.68 -8.20 3.61
N PHE A 207 8.21 -8.96 2.62
CA PHE A 207 8.19 -10.42 2.65
C PHE A 207 9.53 -11.04 2.27
N ASP A 208 10.10 -10.64 1.14
CA ASP A 208 11.34 -11.23 0.60
C ASP A 208 12.58 -10.66 1.29
N LYS A 209 12.47 -9.45 1.88
CA LYS A 209 13.53 -8.75 2.61
C LYS A 209 14.88 -8.71 1.88
N PRO A 210 14.94 -8.26 0.61
CA PRO A 210 16.22 -8.07 -0.09
C PRO A 210 17.13 -7.05 0.63
N PHE A 211 16.53 -6.16 1.42
CA PHE A 211 17.18 -5.25 2.35
C PHE A 211 16.24 -4.94 3.51
N ARG A 212 16.80 -4.41 4.59
CA ARG A 212 16.07 -4.00 5.80
C ARG A 212 16.38 -2.55 6.17
N VAL A 213 15.55 -1.98 7.05
CA VAL A 213 15.88 -0.69 7.69
C VAL A 213 17.20 -0.87 8.46
N GLY A 214 18.14 0.03 8.22
CA GLY A 214 19.51 -0.03 8.71
C GLY A 214 20.52 -0.58 7.72
N ASP A 215 20.10 -1.23 6.63
CA ASP A 215 21.03 -1.74 5.62
C ASP A 215 21.63 -0.61 4.78
N SER A 216 22.92 -0.72 4.48
CA SER A 216 23.58 0.12 3.48
C SER A 216 23.34 -0.50 2.11
N VAL A 217 22.65 0.23 1.24
CA VAL A 217 22.32 -0.21 -0.11
C VAL A 217 22.90 0.76 -1.14
N ARG A 218 23.20 0.23 -2.32
CA ARG A 218 23.47 1.01 -3.52
C ARG A 218 22.42 0.67 -4.58
N VAL A 219 21.77 1.70 -5.08
CA VAL A 219 20.71 1.61 -6.09
C VAL A 219 20.98 2.69 -7.14
N ASP A 220 21.16 2.28 -8.39
CA ASP A 220 21.67 3.12 -9.48
C ASP A 220 22.95 3.89 -9.07
N ALA A 221 22.88 5.23 -9.10
CA ALA A 221 23.97 6.14 -8.74
C ALA A 221 23.96 6.54 -7.25
N PHE A 222 22.96 6.11 -6.47
CA PHE A 222 22.82 6.51 -5.07
C PHE A 222 23.29 5.39 -4.15
N GLN A 223 24.04 5.77 -3.13
CA GLN A 223 24.47 4.88 -2.06
C GLN A 223 24.14 5.50 -0.70
N GLY A 224 23.59 4.70 0.20
CA GLY A 224 23.24 5.17 1.53
C GLY A 224 22.61 4.09 2.40
N THR A 225 22.18 4.50 3.60
CA THR A 225 21.53 3.62 4.58
C THR A 225 20.01 3.76 4.48
N VAL A 226 19.29 2.66 4.46
CA VAL A 226 17.82 2.65 4.47
C VAL A 226 17.33 3.09 5.85
N GLU A 227 16.63 4.22 5.94
CA GLU A 227 16.08 4.72 7.21
C GLU A 227 14.60 4.37 7.39
N LYS A 228 13.82 4.36 6.31
CA LYS A 228 12.39 4.05 6.37
C LYS A 228 11.91 3.42 5.08
N ILE A 229 11.12 2.35 5.20
CA ILE A 229 10.37 1.76 4.09
C ILE A 229 8.91 2.17 4.29
N GLY A 230 8.38 3.03 3.41
CA GLY A 230 6.98 3.46 3.42
C GLY A 230 6.13 2.68 2.43
N LEU A 231 4.85 3.03 2.30
CA LEU A 231 3.90 2.37 1.38
C LEU A 231 4.13 2.65 -0.11
N ARG A 232 4.80 3.76 -0.45
CA ARG A 232 5.10 4.13 -1.85
C ARG A 232 6.60 4.23 -2.13
N SER A 233 7.38 4.58 -1.12
CA SER A 233 8.80 4.88 -1.29
C SER A 233 9.63 4.49 -0.09
N THR A 234 10.91 4.27 -0.35
CA THR A 234 11.95 4.00 0.64
C THR A 234 12.81 5.26 0.77
N ARG A 235 13.08 5.67 2.01
CA ARG A 235 13.98 6.78 2.34
C ARG A 235 15.37 6.24 2.61
N VAL A 236 16.32 6.68 1.81
CA VAL A 236 17.73 6.32 1.91
C VAL A 236 18.51 7.57 2.34
N ARG A 237 19.31 7.45 3.39
CA ARG A 237 20.23 8.50 3.87
C ARG A 237 21.57 8.32 3.19
N THR A 238 21.98 9.30 2.40
CA THR A 238 23.27 9.29 1.71
C THR A 238 24.44 9.50 2.68
N VAL A 239 25.66 9.30 2.17
CA VAL A 239 26.89 9.60 2.91
C VAL A 239 26.97 11.08 3.29
N ASP A 240 26.45 11.97 2.44
CA ASP A 240 26.35 13.43 2.67
C ASP A 240 25.22 13.80 3.64
N LYS A 241 24.60 12.81 4.29
CA LYS A 241 23.50 12.96 5.24
C LYS A 241 22.23 13.59 4.65
N THR A 242 22.05 13.56 3.33
CA THR A 242 20.80 13.97 2.66
C THR A 242 19.82 12.80 2.51
N TYR A 243 18.54 13.10 2.36
CA TYR A 243 17.53 12.08 2.05
C TYR A 243 17.32 11.93 0.55
N VAL A 244 17.41 10.70 0.07
CA VAL A 244 16.95 10.29 -1.25
C VAL A 244 15.69 9.46 -1.07
N THR A 245 14.59 9.91 -1.67
CA THR A 245 13.31 9.18 -1.67
C THR A 245 13.22 8.39 -2.96
N VAL A 246 13.26 7.07 -2.86
CA VAL A 246 13.22 6.16 -4.01
C VAL A 246 11.85 5.46 -4.05
N PRO A 247 11.12 5.49 -5.18
CA PRO A 247 9.89 4.71 -5.33
C PRO A 247 10.16 3.22 -5.05
N ASN A 248 9.27 2.54 -4.35
CA ASN A 248 9.47 1.13 -4.00
C ASN A 248 9.54 0.24 -5.23
N LYS A 249 8.78 0.56 -6.28
CA LYS A 249 8.93 -0.07 -7.59
C LYS A 249 10.37 -0.04 -8.07
N LYS A 250 11.00 1.13 -7.99
CA LYS A 250 12.38 1.31 -8.43
C LYS A 250 13.38 0.52 -7.57
N MET A 251 13.12 0.38 -6.26
CA MET A 251 13.96 -0.45 -5.38
C MET A 251 13.91 -1.94 -5.72
N VAL A 252 12.80 -2.41 -6.29
CA VAL A 252 12.59 -3.83 -6.65
C VAL A 252 13.02 -4.10 -8.09
N ASP A 253 12.70 -3.21 -9.03
CA ASP A 253 12.96 -3.41 -10.46
C ASP A 253 14.42 -3.16 -10.86
N SER A 254 15.19 -2.43 -10.06
CA SER A 254 16.59 -2.10 -10.35
C SER A 254 17.59 -3.09 -9.76
N ILE A 255 18.83 -3.05 -10.24
CA ILE A 255 19.94 -3.80 -9.64
C ILE A 255 20.27 -3.15 -8.29
N LEU A 256 19.91 -3.83 -7.21
CA LEU A 256 20.18 -3.42 -5.85
C LEU A 256 21.39 -4.18 -5.28
N ASP A 257 22.41 -3.44 -4.87
CA ASP A 257 23.59 -3.98 -4.20
C ASP A 257 23.48 -3.72 -2.69
N ASN A 258 23.23 -4.79 -1.92
CA ASN A 258 23.14 -4.70 -0.46
C ASN A 258 24.53 -4.85 0.16
N LEU A 259 25.15 -3.70 0.43
CA LEU A 259 26.49 -3.60 1.00
C LEU A 259 26.57 -4.08 2.45
N SER A 260 25.43 -4.20 3.16
CA SER A 260 25.39 -4.79 4.51
C SER A 260 25.53 -6.30 4.50
N LEU A 261 25.16 -6.97 3.42
CA LEU A 261 25.24 -8.43 3.28
C LEU A 261 26.57 -8.92 2.70
N ARG A 262 27.54 -8.03 2.49
CA ARG A 262 28.88 -8.43 2.02
C ARG A 262 29.56 -9.34 3.04
N THR A 263 30.21 -10.39 2.57
CA THR A 263 31.01 -11.28 3.43
C THR A 263 32.42 -10.74 3.63
N HIS A 264 32.96 -10.06 2.61
CA HIS A 264 34.32 -9.54 2.60
C HIS A 264 34.37 -8.19 1.87
N GLN A 265 35.40 -7.40 2.17
CA GLN A 265 35.71 -6.15 1.49
C GLN A 265 36.92 -6.37 0.58
N ARG A 266 36.76 -6.09 -0.72
CA ARG A 266 37.83 -6.20 -1.71
C ARG A 266 38.56 -4.87 -1.84
N ALA A 267 39.87 -4.88 -1.57
CA ALA A 267 40.75 -3.77 -1.87
C ALA A 267 41.49 -4.05 -3.18
N VAL A 268 41.57 -3.04 -4.04
CA VAL A 268 42.36 -3.09 -5.28
C VAL A 268 43.31 -1.89 -5.26
N MET A 269 44.59 -2.15 -5.42
CA MET A 269 45.63 -1.15 -5.51
C MET A 269 46.44 -1.37 -6.79
N ARG A 270 46.76 -0.27 -7.46
CA ARG A 270 47.65 -0.23 -8.61
C ARG A 270 48.81 0.68 -8.27
N LEU A 271 50.02 0.13 -8.30
CA LEU A 271 51.25 0.85 -8.06
C LEU A 271 51.99 1.00 -9.39
N GLU A 272 52.30 2.23 -9.74
CA GLU A 272 53.10 2.54 -10.93
C GLU A 272 54.53 2.82 -10.48
N VAL A 273 55.44 1.93 -10.86
CA VAL A 273 56.86 1.98 -10.53
C VAL A 273 57.63 2.45 -11.76
N ALA A 274 58.68 3.23 -11.57
CA ALA A 274 59.48 3.77 -12.67
C ALA A 274 60.10 2.66 -13.55
N GLY A 275 60.08 2.86 -14.86
CA GLY A 275 60.55 1.89 -15.87
C GLY A 275 62.07 1.65 -15.87
N ASP A 276 62.84 2.46 -15.14
CA ASP A 276 64.26 2.26 -14.88
C ASP A 276 64.53 1.31 -13.70
N THR A 277 63.47 0.80 -13.05
CA THR A 277 63.60 -0.17 -11.96
C THR A 277 63.99 -1.55 -12.51
N SER A 278 65.06 -2.13 -11.96
CA SER A 278 65.53 -3.45 -12.40
C SER A 278 64.49 -4.55 -12.17
N ALA A 279 64.47 -5.57 -13.04
CA ALA A 279 63.58 -6.72 -12.89
C ALA A 279 63.76 -7.45 -11.54
N ASP A 280 65.01 -7.55 -11.06
CA ASP A 280 65.33 -8.14 -9.76
C ASP A 280 64.72 -7.35 -8.61
N SER A 281 64.80 -6.00 -8.65
CA SER A 281 64.15 -5.13 -7.68
C SER A 281 62.64 -5.34 -7.69
N ILE A 282 62.00 -5.47 -8.86
CA ILE A 282 60.56 -5.71 -8.97
C ILE A 282 60.18 -7.06 -8.35
N ILE A 283 60.93 -8.12 -8.64
CA ILE A 283 60.69 -9.45 -8.05
C ILE A 283 60.77 -9.39 -6.52
N GLN A 284 61.79 -8.71 -5.98
CA GLN A 284 61.95 -8.55 -4.53
C GLN A 284 60.83 -7.71 -3.91
N VAL A 285 60.39 -6.62 -4.56
CA VAL A 285 59.24 -5.83 -4.11
C VAL A 285 57.97 -6.68 -4.07
N LEU A 286 57.69 -7.46 -5.12
CA LEU A 286 56.53 -8.36 -5.15
C LEU A 286 56.59 -9.37 -4.00
N GLN A 287 57.77 -9.92 -3.68
CA GLN A 287 57.95 -10.84 -2.56
C GLN A 287 57.74 -10.16 -1.19
N ASP A 288 58.32 -8.97 -0.99
CA ASP A 288 58.18 -8.21 0.26
C ASP A 288 56.70 -7.85 0.51
N ILE A 289 55.98 -7.43 -0.54
CA ILE A 289 54.54 -7.14 -0.45
C ILE A 289 53.74 -8.40 -0.13
N LYS A 290 54.04 -9.55 -0.74
CA LYS A 290 53.38 -10.82 -0.41
C LYS A 290 53.58 -11.19 1.05
N GLN A 291 54.80 -11.09 1.58
CA GLN A 291 55.10 -11.38 2.98
C GLN A 291 54.38 -10.43 3.94
N LEU A 292 54.32 -9.14 3.60
CA LEU A 292 53.59 -8.12 4.36
C LEU A 292 52.11 -8.47 4.48
N LEU A 293 51.46 -8.81 3.35
CA LEU A 293 50.04 -9.18 3.35
C LEU A 293 49.81 -10.50 4.09
N GLN A 294 50.69 -11.49 3.94
CA GLN A 294 50.60 -12.77 4.62
C GLN A 294 50.74 -12.66 6.16
N LYS A 295 51.51 -11.69 6.65
CA LYS A 295 51.68 -11.45 8.08
C LYS A 295 50.44 -10.80 8.74
N ASN A 296 49.55 -10.20 7.94
CA ASN A 296 48.42 -9.47 8.47
C ASN A 296 47.19 -10.38 8.64
N GLU A 297 46.85 -10.72 9.88
CA GLU A 297 45.72 -11.60 10.23
C GLU A 297 44.36 -11.12 9.70
N LYS A 298 44.22 -9.82 9.41
CA LYS A 298 42.97 -9.24 8.88
C LYS A 298 42.82 -9.41 7.37
N ILE A 299 43.81 -10.01 6.70
CA ILE A 299 43.80 -10.25 5.26
C ILE A 299 43.58 -11.73 5.00
N GLN A 300 42.61 -12.03 4.13
CA GLN A 300 42.32 -13.40 3.74
C GLN A 300 43.42 -13.96 2.83
N GLU A 301 43.70 -15.26 2.97
CA GLU A 301 44.56 -15.99 2.03
C GLU A 301 44.03 -15.93 0.59
N GLY A 302 44.93 -16.04 -0.39
CA GLY A 302 44.58 -15.96 -1.82
C GLY A 302 44.62 -14.54 -2.42
N PHE A 303 45.34 -13.61 -1.78
CA PHE A 303 45.61 -12.29 -2.36
C PHE A 303 46.46 -12.38 -3.64
N ILE A 304 46.27 -11.42 -4.54
CA ILE A 304 46.99 -11.32 -5.82
C ILE A 304 48.00 -10.19 -5.69
N VAL A 305 49.28 -10.50 -5.92
CA VAL A 305 50.36 -9.52 -6.03
C VAL A 305 51.23 -9.94 -7.22
N ASN A 306 51.12 -9.20 -8.31
CA ASN A 306 51.85 -9.48 -9.55
C ASN A 306 52.18 -8.18 -10.32
N LEU A 307 53.16 -8.30 -11.22
CA LEU A 307 53.30 -7.35 -12.31
C LEU A 307 52.11 -7.56 -13.26
N HIS A 308 51.26 -6.56 -13.39
CA HIS A 308 50.01 -6.62 -14.16
C HIS A 308 50.22 -6.18 -15.60
N ASP A 309 50.96 -5.09 -15.80
CA ASP A 309 51.21 -4.49 -17.10
C ASP A 309 52.51 -3.66 -17.09
N PHE A 310 52.98 -3.24 -18.25
CA PHE A 310 54.11 -2.32 -18.39
C PHE A 310 53.93 -1.38 -19.59
N THR A 311 54.44 -0.16 -19.47
CA THR A 311 54.54 0.80 -20.57
C THR A 311 56.01 1.11 -20.85
N LYS A 312 56.29 2.10 -21.72
CA LYS A 312 57.66 2.52 -22.04
C LYS A 312 58.46 2.94 -20.80
N ASP A 313 57.80 3.61 -19.85
CA ASP A 313 58.47 4.28 -18.72
C ASP A 313 57.90 3.85 -17.36
N THR A 314 56.99 2.86 -17.31
CA THR A 314 56.32 2.42 -16.08
C THR A 314 56.04 0.93 -16.03
N TYR A 315 56.20 0.36 -14.84
CA TYR A 315 55.74 -0.98 -14.48
C TYR A 315 54.53 -0.88 -13.56
N VAL A 316 53.44 -1.60 -13.88
CA VAL A 316 52.20 -1.57 -13.10
C VAL A 316 52.12 -2.83 -12.24
N ILE A 317 52.26 -2.67 -10.93
CA ILE A 317 52.04 -3.74 -9.95
C ILE A 317 50.58 -3.69 -9.49
N GLN A 318 49.86 -4.81 -9.61
CA GLN A 318 48.50 -4.95 -9.11
C GLN A 318 48.50 -5.73 -7.79
N ILE A 319 47.79 -5.18 -6.81
CA ILE A 319 47.59 -5.79 -5.50
C ILE A 319 46.09 -5.89 -5.25
N ILE A 320 45.58 -7.10 -5.09
CA ILE A 320 44.17 -7.37 -4.74
C ILE A 320 44.16 -8.22 -3.48
N TYR A 321 43.47 -7.77 -2.45
CA TYR A 321 43.26 -8.55 -1.23
C TYR A 321 41.84 -8.39 -0.72
N LEU A 322 41.39 -9.40 0.03
CA LEU A 322 40.10 -9.42 0.71
C LEU A 322 40.34 -9.29 2.22
N THR A 323 39.50 -8.51 2.88
CA THR A 323 39.42 -8.46 4.34
C THR A 323 38.02 -8.88 4.79
N PRO A 324 37.85 -9.41 6.02
CA PRO A 324 36.54 -9.42 6.65
C PRO A 324 35.93 -8.01 6.65
N VAL A 325 34.62 -7.91 6.88
CA VAL A 325 33.94 -6.60 6.94
C VAL A 325 34.42 -5.84 8.16
N ILE A 326 35.20 -4.79 7.93
CA ILE A 326 35.71 -3.90 8.97
C ILE A 326 34.97 -2.56 8.87
N GLU A 327 34.67 -1.96 10.02
CA GLU A 327 34.03 -0.64 10.09
C GLU A 327 34.95 0.46 9.55
N GLY A 328 34.36 1.49 8.93
CA GLY A 328 35.06 2.44 8.06
C GLY A 328 36.34 3.05 8.63
N VAL A 329 36.35 3.49 9.89
CA VAL A 329 37.55 4.07 10.52
C VAL A 329 38.68 3.06 10.64
N GLN A 330 38.37 1.86 11.11
CA GLN A 330 39.35 0.78 11.27
C GLN A 330 39.83 0.24 9.91
N TYR A 331 38.93 0.21 8.92
CA TYR A 331 39.27 -0.19 7.56
C TYR A 331 40.24 0.81 6.92
N ASN A 332 40.01 2.11 7.10
CA ASN A 332 40.90 3.16 6.62
C ASN A 332 42.26 3.14 7.33
N ALA A 333 42.30 2.86 8.63
CA ALA A 333 43.54 2.67 9.37
C ALA A 333 44.34 1.48 8.81
N LEU A 334 43.68 0.32 8.61
CA LEU A 334 44.31 -0.85 7.99
C LEU A 334 44.86 -0.53 6.60
N ARG A 335 44.09 0.18 5.76
CA ARG A 335 44.58 0.62 4.44
C ARG A 335 45.79 1.53 4.56
N SER A 336 45.79 2.47 5.51
CA SER A 336 46.91 3.37 5.74
C SER A 336 48.18 2.60 6.14
N ASP A 337 48.06 1.65 7.07
CA ASP A 337 49.18 0.82 7.54
C ASP A 337 49.77 -0.01 6.39
N ILE A 338 48.91 -0.65 5.59
CA ILE A 338 49.34 -1.41 4.41
C ILE A 338 50.02 -0.50 3.39
N ASN A 339 49.44 0.68 3.10
CA ASN A 339 50.02 1.64 2.16
C ASN A 339 51.43 2.09 2.59
N LEU A 340 51.60 2.48 3.87
CA LEU A 340 52.89 2.93 4.40
C LEU A 340 53.94 1.81 4.41
N ALA A 341 53.53 0.58 4.73
CA ALA A 341 54.41 -0.57 4.72
C ALA A 341 54.83 -0.96 3.28
N ILE A 342 53.95 -0.79 2.28
CA ILE A 342 54.29 -0.95 0.86
C ILE A 342 55.29 0.13 0.40
N ILE A 343 55.07 1.40 0.76
CA ILE A 343 56.02 2.48 0.45
C ILE A 343 57.41 2.16 1.03
N SER A 344 57.44 1.71 2.29
CA SER A 344 58.69 1.31 2.95
C SER A 344 59.37 0.11 2.25
N ALA A 345 58.62 -0.81 1.66
CA ALA A 345 59.16 -1.94 0.90
C ALA A 345 59.76 -1.48 -0.44
N LEU A 346 59.12 -0.51 -1.11
CA LEU A 346 59.65 0.09 -2.34
C LEU A 346 60.98 0.81 -2.07
N ASP A 347 61.03 1.65 -1.04
CA ASP A 347 62.23 2.44 -0.68
C ASP A 347 63.44 1.55 -0.37
N LYS A 348 63.24 0.45 0.36
CA LYS A 348 64.29 -0.52 0.71
C LYS A 348 64.94 -1.18 -0.51
N ARG A 349 64.19 -1.31 -1.61
CA ARG A 349 64.63 -1.99 -2.85
C ARG A 349 65.05 -1.01 -3.95
N GLY A 350 65.10 0.28 -3.62
CA GLY A 350 65.42 1.34 -4.58
C GLY A 350 64.38 1.53 -5.68
N ALA A 351 63.17 0.97 -5.52
CA ALA A 351 62.08 1.12 -6.45
C ALA A 351 61.34 2.43 -6.14
N LYS A 352 61.22 3.32 -7.12
CA LYS A 352 60.50 4.59 -6.95
C LYS A 352 59.17 4.54 -7.67
N LEU A 353 58.18 5.20 -7.07
CA LEU A 353 56.93 5.47 -7.78
C LEU A 353 57.22 6.33 -9.01
N SER A 354 56.51 6.05 -10.10
CA SER A 354 56.62 6.84 -11.32
C SER A 354 56.28 8.29 -11.04
N SER A 355 57.11 9.18 -11.57
CA SER A 355 56.87 10.62 -11.58
C SER A 355 56.71 11.04 -13.03
N THR A 356 55.79 11.97 -13.30
CA THR A 356 55.68 12.57 -14.63
C THR A 356 56.97 13.36 -14.91
N LYS A 357 57.91 12.77 -15.66
CA LYS A 357 59.06 13.50 -16.20
C LYS A 357 58.56 14.32 -17.39
N VAL A 358 58.48 15.64 -17.23
CA VAL A 358 58.30 16.56 -18.35
C VAL A 358 59.69 16.91 -18.88
N GLU A 359 60.07 16.33 -20.02
CA GLU A 359 61.27 16.75 -20.75
C GLU A 359 60.97 18.10 -21.42
N ILE A 360 61.47 19.19 -20.84
CA ILE A 360 61.46 20.50 -21.49
C ILE A 360 62.66 20.55 -22.43
N TYR A 361 62.39 20.46 -23.73
CA TYR A 361 63.38 20.79 -24.75
C TYR A 361 63.43 22.31 -24.86
N GLU A 362 64.45 22.95 -24.27
CA GLU A 362 64.79 24.34 -24.61
C GLU A 362 65.23 24.37 -26.08
N LYS A 363 64.52 25.15 -26.90
CA LYS A 363 64.80 25.32 -28.34
C LYS A 363 65.87 26.36 -28.59
#